data_AF-B7K0R8-F1
#
_entry.id   AF-B7K0R8-F1
#
_cell.length_a   1.000
_cell.length_b   1.000
_cell.length_c   1.000
_cell.angle_alpha   90.00
_cell.angle_beta   90.00
_cell.angle_gamma   90.00
#
_symmetry.space_group_name_H-M   'P 1'
#
loop_
_entity.id
_entity.type
_entity.pdbx_description
1 polymer ?
#
loop_
_entity_poly.entity_id
_entity_poly.type
_entity_poly.pdbx_seq_one_letter_code
_entity_poly.pdbx_strand_id
1 'polypeptide(L)'
;MIIAESTFSQEQESFIIEITEDFTQDLTNFSSLEQKAINNKLERITQAVEENNFSYLFKHLTKLCQPLTQYTSSLYVLRVTDTLKILLFYEDDPIFNRKIMTLLRICYHNNIDRVLKSLRESFYQKQLNEIRNIENEG
;
A
#
# COMPACT_ATOMS: atom_id res chain seq x y z
N MET A 1 -10.99 3.88 -14.74
CA MET A 1 -10.57 3.96 -13.33
C MET A 1 -11.51 4.95 -12.68
N ILE A 2 -12.45 4.47 -11.87
CA ILE A 2 -13.45 5.30 -11.18
C ILE A 2 -12.92 5.45 -9.75
N ILE A 3 -12.63 6.69 -9.34
CA ILE A 3 -12.35 7.03 -7.96
C ILE A 3 -13.71 6.98 -7.26
N ALA A 4 -13.91 6.00 -6.38
CA ALA A 4 -15.11 5.92 -5.56
C ALA A 4 -14.83 6.69 -4.25
N GLU A 5 -15.21 7.97 -4.22
CA GLU A 5 -15.42 8.68 -2.97
C GLU A 5 -16.83 8.37 -2.49
N SER A 6 -16.96 7.64 -1.39
CA SER A 6 -18.24 7.40 -0.73
C SER A 6 -18.28 8.24 0.55
N THR A 7 -19.13 9.25 0.59
CA THR A 7 -19.30 10.15 1.75
C THR A 7 -20.63 9.83 2.44
N PHE A 8 -20.58 9.33 3.67
CA PHE A 8 -21.77 9.15 4.52
C PHE A 8 -21.51 9.75 5.91
N SER A 9 -22.42 10.62 6.37
CA SER A 9 -22.24 11.40 7.60
C SER A 9 -22.70 10.64 8.85
N GLN A 10 -21.75 10.26 9.71
CA GLN A 10 -21.71 10.31 11.19
C GLN A 10 -20.41 9.61 11.63
N GLU A 11 -19.38 10.39 12.03
CA GLU A 11 -18.07 9.95 12.57
C GLU A 11 -17.49 8.62 12.01
N GLN A 12 -17.63 8.38 10.71
CA GLN A 12 -17.09 7.18 10.10
C GLN A 12 -15.61 7.40 9.82
N GLU A 13 -14.78 6.51 10.36
CA GLU A 13 -13.36 6.45 10.04
C GLU A 13 -13.22 6.29 8.52
N SER A 14 -12.61 7.28 7.87
CA SER A 14 -12.45 7.27 6.42
C SER A 14 -11.33 6.30 6.03
N PHE A 15 -11.56 5.44 5.04
CA PHE A 15 -10.53 4.54 4.53
C PHE A 15 -10.12 4.95 3.11
N ILE A 16 -8.84 5.25 2.93
CA ILE A 16 -8.28 5.73 1.66
C ILE A 16 -7.30 4.71 1.12
N ILE A 17 -7.46 4.35 -0.16
CA ILE A 17 -6.45 3.58 -0.91
C ILE A 17 -5.72 4.53 -1.85
N GLU A 18 -4.42 4.66 -1.64
CA GLU A 18 -3.54 5.38 -2.54
C GLU A 18 -2.77 4.39 -3.42
N ILE A 19 -2.60 4.72 -4.69
CA ILE A 19 -1.93 3.86 -5.65
C ILE A 19 -0.71 4.59 -6.19
N THR A 20 0.47 4.00 -6.04
CA THR A 20 1.70 4.55 -6.60
C THR A 20 1.83 4.24 -8.09
N GLU A 21 2.65 5.04 -8.79
CA GLU A 21 3.01 4.77 -10.18
C GLU A 21 3.71 3.41 -10.32
N ASP A 22 4.61 3.06 -9.40
CA ASP A 22 5.31 1.77 -9.38
C ASP A 22 4.34 0.59 -9.27
N PHE A 23 3.31 0.69 -8.41
CA PHE A 23 2.25 -0.31 -8.33
C PHE A 23 1.48 -0.44 -9.66
N THR A 24 1.12 0.70 -10.25
CA THR A 24 0.40 0.74 -11.53
C THR A 24 1.22 0.08 -12.64
N GLN A 25 2.53 0.38 -12.69
CA GLN A 25 3.46 -0.23 -13.63
C GLN A 25 3.62 -1.72 -13.38
N ASP A 26 3.78 -2.15 -12.13
CA ASP A 26 3.85 -3.57 -11.78
C ASP A 26 2.61 -4.31 -12.28
N LEU A 27 1.41 -3.75 -12.11
CA LEU A 27 0.14 -4.40 -12.48
C LEU A 27 0.09 -4.76 -13.97
N THR A 28 0.65 -3.91 -14.84
CA THR A 28 0.72 -4.16 -16.29
C THR A 28 1.60 -5.35 -16.67
N ASN A 29 2.52 -5.76 -15.78
CA ASN A 29 3.45 -6.87 -16.01
C ASN A 29 2.85 -8.24 -15.63
N PHE A 30 1.68 -8.27 -14.98
CA PHE A 30 1.01 -9.51 -14.61
C PHE A 30 -0.01 -9.95 -15.67
N SER A 31 -0.32 -11.24 -15.72
CA SER A 31 -1.34 -11.76 -16.64
C SER A 31 -2.74 -11.25 -16.27
N SER A 32 -3.68 -11.26 -17.22
CA SER A 32 -5.05 -10.80 -16.97
C SER A 32 -5.75 -11.56 -15.84
N LEU A 33 -5.41 -12.84 -15.64
CA LEU A 33 -5.94 -13.65 -14.54
C LEU A 33 -5.43 -13.15 -13.18
N GLU A 34 -4.15 -12.81 -13.11
CA GLU A 34 -3.49 -12.31 -11.90
C GLU A 34 -3.94 -10.89 -11.58
N GLN A 35 -4.05 -10.02 -12.58
CA GLN A 35 -4.64 -8.69 -12.43
C GLN A 35 -6.08 -8.78 -11.87
N LYS A 36 -6.89 -9.71 -12.38
CA LYS A 36 -8.23 -9.97 -11.84
C LYS A 36 -8.18 -10.44 -10.38
N ALA A 37 -7.24 -11.31 -10.02
CA ALA A 37 -7.08 -11.76 -8.64
C ALA A 37 -6.68 -10.60 -7.70
N ILE A 38 -5.82 -9.70 -8.16
CA ILE A 38 -5.41 -8.49 -7.44
C ILE A 38 -6.62 -7.56 -7.22
N ASN A 39 -7.35 -7.22 -8.28
CA ASN A 39 -8.52 -6.34 -8.20
C ASN A 39 -9.59 -6.93 -7.29
N ASN A 40 -9.93 -8.21 -7.46
CA ASN A 40 -10.90 -8.89 -6.59
C ASN A 40 -10.46 -8.90 -5.11
N LYS A 41 -9.14 -9.00 -4.84
CA LYS A 41 -8.64 -8.92 -3.46
C LYS A 41 -8.82 -7.51 -2.90
N LEU A 42 -8.46 -6.48 -3.66
CA LEU A 42 -8.62 -5.09 -3.23
C LEU A 42 -10.10 -4.75 -3.01
N GLU A 43 -10.99 -5.12 -3.93
CA GLU A 43 -12.45 -4.94 -3.79
C GLU A 43 -12.98 -5.60 -2.51
N ARG A 44 -12.58 -6.84 -2.22
CA ARG A 44 -12.98 -7.53 -0.99
C ARG A 44 -12.45 -6.86 0.28
N ILE A 45 -11.25 -6.29 0.22
CA ILE A 45 -10.68 -5.56 1.35
C ILE A 45 -11.44 -4.26 1.57
N THR A 46 -11.72 -3.50 0.51
CA THR A 46 -12.53 -2.27 0.59
C THR A 46 -13.92 -2.57 1.15
N GLN A 47 -14.61 -3.57 0.61
CA GLN A 47 -15.92 -3.99 1.11
C GLN A 47 -15.86 -4.40 2.59
N ALA A 48 -14.86 -5.18 3.00
CA ALA A 48 -14.71 -5.57 4.39
C ALA A 48 -14.49 -4.36 5.32
N VAL A 49 -13.76 -3.34 4.87
CA VAL A 49 -13.56 -2.11 5.65
C VAL A 49 -14.84 -1.28 5.72
N GLU A 50 -15.59 -1.14 4.61
CA GLU A 50 -16.90 -0.47 4.58
C GLU A 50 -17.91 -1.15 5.53
N GLU A 51 -17.84 -2.47 5.66
CA GLU A 51 -18.62 -3.27 6.61
C GLU A 51 -18.06 -3.24 8.06
N ASN A 52 -17.08 -2.38 8.35
CA ASN A 52 -16.36 -2.27 9.64
C ASN A 52 -15.68 -3.59 10.08
N ASN A 53 -15.36 -4.48 9.14
CA ASN A 53 -14.72 -5.75 9.38
C ASN A 53 -13.19 -5.68 9.17
N PHE A 54 -12.53 -4.84 9.96
CA PHE A 54 -11.07 -4.72 9.96
C PHE A 54 -10.35 -6.02 10.33
N SER A 55 -11.01 -6.94 11.03
CA SER A 55 -10.46 -8.25 11.35
C SER A 55 -10.11 -9.05 10.08
N TYR A 56 -10.93 -8.92 9.02
CA TYR A 56 -10.67 -9.54 7.73
C TYR A 56 -9.39 -8.96 7.09
N LEU A 57 -9.25 -7.63 7.11
CA LEU A 57 -8.05 -6.95 6.62
C LEU A 57 -6.79 -7.45 7.35
N PHE A 58 -6.78 -7.36 8.69
CA PHE A 58 -5.60 -7.69 9.48
C PHE A 58 -5.21 -9.17 9.41
N LYS A 59 -6.16 -10.08 9.15
CA LYS A 59 -5.86 -11.50 8.87
C LYS A 59 -5.04 -11.69 7.59
N HIS A 60 -5.16 -10.79 6.63
CA HIS A 60 -4.47 -10.85 5.35
C HIS A 60 -3.21 -9.98 5.27
N LEU A 61 -3.00 -9.11 6.26
CA LEU A 61 -1.81 -8.30 6.41
C LEU A 61 -0.76 -9.01 7.28
N THR A 62 0.49 -8.91 6.88
CA THR A 62 1.64 -9.30 7.71
C THR A 62 2.56 -8.11 7.83
N LYS A 63 2.74 -7.62 9.07
CA LYS A 63 3.66 -6.51 9.35
C LYS A 63 5.09 -6.95 9.09
N LEU A 64 5.85 -6.15 8.35
CA LEU A 64 7.28 -6.35 8.18
C LEU A 64 8.01 -5.54 9.26
N CYS A 65 8.78 -6.22 10.11
CA CYS A 65 9.46 -5.62 11.27
C CYS A 65 10.66 -4.72 10.91
N GLN A 66 10.82 -4.34 9.64
CA GLN A 66 11.95 -3.54 9.18
C GLN A 66 11.43 -2.21 8.66
N PRO A 67 11.75 -1.08 9.32
CA PRO A 67 11.39 0.24 8.80
C PRO A 67 12.00 0.42 7.41
N LEU A 68 11.20 0.89 6.46
CA LEU A 68 11.65 1.23 5.10
C LEU A 68 12.34 2.59 5.06
N THR A 69 12.03 3.44 6.03
CA THR A 69 12.37 4.87 6.09
C THR A 69 12.44 5.32 7.54
N GLN A 70 12.84 6.57 7.76
CA GLN A 70 12.69 7.26 9.04
C GLN A 70 11.24 7.63 9.39
N TYR A 71 10.27 7.36 8.50
CA TYR A 71 8.86 7.66 8.71
C TYR A 71 8.18 6.62 9.60
N THR A 72 7.09 7.03 10.26
CA THR A 72 6.30 6.21 11.20
C THR A 72 5.44 5.14 10.53
N SER A 73 5.37 5.17 9.19
CA SER A 73 4.54 4.26 8.39
C SER A 73 5.02 2.81 8.51
N SER A 74 4.13 1.93 8.94
CA SER A 74 4.43 0.51 9.05
C SER A 74 4.25 -0.16 7.68
N LEU A 75 5.27 -0.92 7.28
CA LEU A 75 5.23 -1.71 6.05
C LEU A 75 4.51 -3.03 6.29
N TYR A 76 3.63 -3.39 5.36
CA TYR A 76 2.90 -4.66 5.38
C TYR A 76 2.99 -5.38 4.04
N VAL A 77 2.77 -6.69 4.12
CA VAL A 77 2.48 -7.54 2.97
C VAL A 77 1.01 -7.95 3.03
N LEU A 78 0.26 -7.65 1.98
CA LEU A 78 -1.08 -8.16 1.75
C LEU A 78 -1.02 -9.43 0.89
N ARG A 79 -1.59 -10.52 1.40
CA ARG A 79 -1.74 -11.78 0.65
C ARG A 79 -2.89 -11.70 -0.35
N VAL A 80 -2.58 -11.65 -1.65
CA VAL A 80 -3.56 -11.75 -2.74
C VAL A 80 -3.89 -13.21 -2.99
N THR A 81 -2.87 -14.00 -3.33
CA THR A 81 -2.91 -15.45 -3.45
C THR A 81 -1.73 -16.06 -2.69
N ASP A 82 -1.55 -17.36 -2.81
CA ASP A 82 -0.41 -18.07 -2.21
C ASP A 82 0.91 -17.57 -2.81
N THR A 83 0.89 -17.25 -4.10
CA THR A 83 2.04 -16.80 -4.87
C THR A 83 2.13 -15.28 -5.05
N LEU A 84 1.02 -14.54 -5.04
CA LEU A 84 0.98 -13.09 -5.29
C LEU A 84 0.79 -12.28 -4.00
N LYS A 85 1.54 -11.19 -3.91
CA LYS A 85 1.65 -10.34 -2.72
C LYS A 85 1.67 -8.88 -3.13
N ILE A 86 1.12 -8.02 -2.28
CA ILE A 86 1.21 -6.57 -2.42
C ILE A 86 1.98 -6.03 -1.23
N LEU A 87 3.00 -5.21 -1.49
CA LEU A 87 3.67 -4.43 -0.45
C LEU A 87 2.93 -3.10 -0.32
N LEU A 88 2.63 -2.71 0.91
CA LEU A 88 1.88 -1.49 1.19
C LEU A 88 2.30 -0.83 2.49
N PHE A 89 2.09 0.48 2.59
CA PHE A 89 2.01 1.15 3.88
C PHE A 89 0.58 1.10 4.39
N TYR A 90 0.44 0.96 5.71
CA TYR A 90 -0.81 1.16 6.40
C TYR A 90 -0.58 2.16 7.53
N GLU A 91 -1.32 3.26 7.48
CA GLU A 91 -1.17 4.42 8.33
C GLU A 91 -2.49 4.75 9.02
N ASP A 92 -2.37 5.20 10.26
CA ASP A 92 -3.47 5.70 11.06
C ASP A 92 -3.27 7.20 11.26
N ASP A 93 -4.20 7.99 10.76
CA ASP A 93 -4.21 9.44 10.88
C ASP A 93 -5.35 9.85 11.82
N PRO A 94 -5.06 9.94 13.14
CA PRO A 94 -6.07 10.25 14.15
C PRO A 94 -6.55 11.69 14.09
N ILE A 95 -5.79 12.60 13.45
CA ILE A 95 -6.18 14.01 13.33
C ILE A 95 -7.38 14.14 12.40
N PHE A 96 -7.38 13.36 11.32
CA PHE A 96 -8.43 13.37 10.31
C PHE A 96 -9.38 12.17 10.41
N ASN A 97 -9.25 11.34 11.45
CA ASN A 97 -10.01 10.10 11.65
C ASN A 97 -10.03 9.23 10.38
N ARG A 98 -8.85 8.96 9.82
CA ARG A 98 -8.71 8.20 8.57
C ARG A 98 -7.61 7.16 8.65
N LYS A 99 -7.83 6.06 7.96
CA LYS A 99 -6.87 4.99 7.72
C LYS A 99 -6.42 5.06 6.26
N ILE A 100 -5.11 5.10 6.03
CA ILE A 100 -4.54 5.22 4.69
C ILE A 100 -3.79 3.93 4.35
N MET A 101 -4.11 3.37 3.18
CA MET A 101 -3.43 2.21 2.61
C MET A 101 -2.77 2.60 1.29
N THR A 102 -1.46 2.79 1.32
CA THR A 102 -0.69 3.16 0.12
C THR A 102 -0.09 1.91 -0.52
N LEU A 103 -0.57 1.55 -1.71
CA LEU A 103 -0.12 0.39 -2.47
C LEU A 103 1.19 0.70 -3.20
N LEU A 104 2.27 0.02 -2.81
CA LEU A 104 3.63 0.34 -3.27
C LEU A 104 4.05 -0.53 -4.46
N ARG A 105 3.99 -1.86 -4.31
CA ARG A 105 4.53 -2.82 -5.29
C ARG A 105 3.71 -4.11 -5.31
N ILE A 106 3.70 -4.79 -6.46
CA ILE A 106 3.14 -6.14 -6.61
C ILE A 106 4.30 -7.10 -6.86
N CYS A 107 4.32 -8.25 -6.17
CA CYS A 107 5.37 -9.23 -6.36
C CYS A 107 4.90 -10.67 -6.16
N TYR A 108 5.69 -11.60 -6.71
CA TYR A 108 5.61 -12.99 -6.32
C TYR A 108 6.25 -13.23 -4.96
N HIS A 109 5.74 -14.20 -4.21
CA HIS A 109 6.19 -14.55 -2.87
C HIS A 109 7.70 -14.82 -2.80
N ASN A 110 8.25 -15.54 -3.78
CA ASN A 110 9.67 -15.85 -3.87
C ASN A 110 10.56 -14.65 -4.21
N ASN A 111 9.96 -13.50 -4.57
CA ASN A 111 10.67 -12.29 -4.97
C ASN A 111 10.51 -11.15 -3.96
N ILE A 112 9.85 -11.37 -2.81
CA ILE A 112 9.58 -10.32 -1.80
C ILE A 112 10.89 -9.61 -1.41
N ASP A 113 11.94 -10.35 -1.05
CA ASP A 113 13.19 -9.74 -0.55
C ASP A 113 13.87 -8.85 -1.59
N ARG A 114 13.84 -9.26 -2.86
CA ARG A 114 14.38 -8.46 -3.97
C ARG A 114 13.59 -7.17 -4.15
N VAL A 115 12.26 -7.25 -4.11
CA VAL A 115 11.39 -6.08 -4.26
C VAL A 115 11.52 -5.16 -3.05
N LEU A 116 11.62 -5.69 -1.83
CA LEU A 116 11.88 -4.91 -0.62
C LEU A 116 13.21 -4.15 -0.70
N LYS A 117 14.27 -4.81 -1.17
CA LYS A 117 15.57 -4.18 -1.36
C LYS A 117 15.49 -3.02 -2.36
N SER A 118 14.89 -3.26 -3.53
CA SER A 118 14.69 -2.22 -4.55
C SER A 118 13.83 -1.05 -4.03
N LEU A 119 12.80 -1.35 -3.25
CA LEU A 119 11.93 -0.35 -2.64
C LEU A 119 12.71 0.53 -1.63
N ARG A 120 13.56 -0.07 -0.79
CA ARG A 120 14.46 0.68 0.12
C ARG A 120 15.40 1.60 -0.63
N GLU A 121 16.04 1.08 -1.66
CA GLU A 121 16.97 1.84 -2.49
C GLU A 121 16.26 3.05 -3.10
N SER A 122 15.05 2.87 -3.66
CA SER A 122 14.23 3.96 -4.20
C SER A 122 13.91 5.04 -3.15
N PHE A 123 13.44 4.65 -1.96
CA PHE A 123 13.15 5.60 -0.89
C PHE A 123 14.39 6.34 -0.37
N TYR A 124 15.53 5.65 -0.30
CA TYR A 124 16.79 6.27 0.10
C TYR A 124 17.24 7.31 -0.93
N GLN A 125 17.16 6.99 -2.22
CA GLN A 125 17.50 7.95 -3.28
C GLN A 125 16.55 9.16 -3.31
N LYS A 126 15.25 8.95 -3.11
CA LYS A 126 14.27 10.05 -3.00
C LYS A 126 14.63 11.01 -1.85
N GLN A 127 14.90 10.47 -0.66
CA GLN A 127 15.31 11.29 0.49
C GLN A 127 16.63 12.06 0.23
N LEU A 128 17.64 11.42 -0.38
CA LEU A 128 18.88 12.10 -0.71
C LEU A 128 18.68 13.25 -1.70
N ASN A 129 17.79 13.09 -2.67
CA ASN A 129 17.48 14.14 -3.65
C ASN A 129 16.73 15.30 -3.00
N GLU A 130 15.80 15.03 -2.09
CA GLU A 130 15.09 16.07 -1.32
C GLU A 130 16.06 16.91 -0.49
N ILE A 131 16.99 16.27 0.23
CA ILE A 131 18.03 16.97 1.01
C ILE A 131 18.87 17.87 0.12
N ARG A 132 19.33 17.36 -1.03
CA ARG A 132 20.11 18.15 -1.99
C ARG A 132 19.33 19.34 -2.55
N ASN A 133 18.04 19.19 -2.81
CA ASN A 133 17.24 20.30 -3.34
C ASN A 133 17.12 21.43 -2.31
N ILE A 134 16.94 21.10 -1.02
CA ILE A 134 16.92 22.07 0.07
C ILE A 134 18.26 22.82 0.19
N GLU A 135 19.39 22.12 0.03
CA GLU A 135 20.72 22.73 0.07
C GLU A 135 21.04 23.62 -1.14
N ASN A 136 20.38 23.42 -2.28
CA ASN A 136 20.61 24.22 -3.50
C ASN A 136 19.64 25.42 -3.63
N GLU A 137 18.57 25.46 -2.83
CA GLU A 137 17.59 26.55 -2.81
C GLU A 137 17.80 27.55 -1.65
N GLY A 138 18.78 27.32 -0.78
CA GLY A 138 19.17 28.20 0.34
C GLY A 138 20.48 28.94 0.11
#